data_AF-A0A431HQJ3-F1
#
_entry.id   AF-A0A431HQJ3-F1
#
_cell.length_a   1.000
_cell.length_b   1.000
_cell.length_c   1.000
_cell.angle_alpha   90.00
_cell.angle_beta   90.00
_cell.angle_gamma   90.00
#
_symmetry.space_group_name_H-M   'P 1'
#
loop_
_entity.id
_entity.type
_entity.pdbx_description
1 polymer ?
#
loop_
_entity_poly.entity_id
_entity_poly.type
_entity_poly.pdbx_seq_one_letter_code
_entity_poly.pdbx_strand_id
1 'polypeptide(L)'
;MKQKIAVVDYGMGNLRSVSKALEHVAPQAEILLTDAPDVIHAADKVVFPGQGAMRDCMAELDARGLRAAVQEAAASKPFLGVCIGQQMLFAHSEEMDTPGLGILPGNVVRFPAERMFDAQGTR
;
A
#
# COMPACT_ATOMS: atom_id res chain seq x y z
N MET A 1 -10.95 -23.33 8.61
CA MET A 1 -11.00 -22.62 7.31
C MET A 1 -9.61 -22.09 7.00
N LYS A 2 -9.23 -21.96 5.72
CA LYS A 2 -7.98 -21.30 5.34
C LYS A 2 -8.07 -19.81 5.66
N GLN A 3 -6.97 -19.23 6.14
CA GLN A 3 -6.86 -17.79 6.38
C GLN A 3 -6.89 -17.05 5.04
N LYS A 4 -7.65 -15.97 4.93
CA LYS A 4 -7.78 -15.15 3.71
C LYS A 4 -6.90 -13.91 3.79
N ILE A 5 -6.03 -13.73 2.80
CA ILE A 5 -5.20 -12.54 2.65
C ILE A 5 -5.66 -11.79 1.42
N ALA A 6 -6.25 -10.61 1.61
CA ALA A 6 -6.59 -9.73 0.49
C ALA A 6 -5.35 -8.93 0.06
N VAL A 7 -5.04 -8.96 -1.22
CA VAL A 7 -4.12 -8.05 -1.90
C VAL A 7 -4.98 -7.01 -2.61
N VAL A 8 -4.87 -5.76 -2.20
CA VAL A 8 -5.70 -4.67 -2.74
C VAL A 8 -5.23 -4.34 -4.15
N ASP A 9 -6.09 -4.58 -5.13
CA ASP A 9 -5.93 -4.16 -6.52
C ASP A 9 -6.67 -2.85 -6.74
N TYR A 10 -5.93 -1.76 -6.77
CA TYR A 10 -6.44 -0.47 -7.21
C TYR A 10 -5.78 -0.02 -8.51
N GLY A 11 -5.29 -0.97 -9.32
CA GLY A 11 -4.63 -0.69 -10.60
C GLY A 11 -3.15 -0.28 -10.49
N MET A 12 -2.59 -0.22 -9.29
CA MET A 12 -1.22 0.21 -9.03
C MET A 12 -0.42 -0.86 -8.28
N GLY A 13 0.87 -0.98 -8.59
CA GLY A 13 1.78 -1.92 -7.94
C GLY A 13 2.10 -3.18 -8.75
N ASN A 14 3.13 -3.92 -8.31
CA ASN A 14 3.52 -5.19 -8.91
C ASN A 14 2.72 -6.36 -8.30
N LEU A 15 1.42 -6.41 -8.59
CA LEU A 15 0.46 -7.34 -8.00
C LEU A 15 0.86 -8.80 -8.22
N ARG A 16 1.37 -9.15 -9.40
CA ARG A 16 1.80 -10.52 -9.72
C ARG A 16 2.93 -10.99 -8.81
N SER A 17 3.98 -10.19 -8.62
CA SER A 17 5.10 -10.58 -7.75
C SER A 17 4.67 -10.64 -6.28
N VAL A 18 3.84 -9.70 -5.82
CA VAL A 18 3.33 -9.70 -4.44
C VAL A 18 2.49 -10.96 -4.19
N SER A 19 1.53 -11.28 -5.06
CA SER A 19 0.71 -12.48 -4.91
C SER A 19 1.54 -13.75 -4.94
N LYS A 20 2.52 -13.86 -5.85
CA LYS A 20 3.43 -15.04 -5.90
C LYS A 20 4.30 -15.17 -4.66
N ALA A 21 4.79 -14.06 -4.11
CA ALA A 21 5.53 -14.07 -2.86
C ALA A 21 4.65 -14.56 -1.70
N LEU A 22 3.42 -14.07 -1.61
CA LEU A 22 2.45 -14.50 -0.58
C LEU A 22 2.06 -15.97 -0.72
N GLU A 23 1.78 -16.45 -1.93
CA GLU A 23 1.53 -17.87 -2.21
C GLU A 23 2.71 -18.76 -1.76
N HIS A 24 3.93 -18.29 -1.96
CA HIS A 24 5.14 -19.01 -1.58
C HIS A 24 5.36 -19.06 -0.06
N VAL A 25 5.22 -17.93 0.64
CA VAL A 25 5.51 -17.85 2.08
C VAL A 25 4.33 -18.26 2.96
N ALA A 26 3.11 -18.24 2.42
CA ALA A 26 1.88 -18.61 3.12
C ALA A 26 1.05 -19.64 2.32
N PRO A 27 1.58 -20.85 2.05
CA PRO A 27 0.94 -21.84 1.16
C PRO A 27 -0.40 -22.38 1.70
N GLN A 28 -0.70 -22.17 2.99
CA GLN A 28 -1.96 -22.55 3.62
C GLN A 28 -3.03 -21.45 3.57
N ALA A 29 -2.64 -20.22 3.22
CA ALA A 29 -3.57 -19.11 3.07
C ALA A 29 -4.24 -19.12 1.69
N GLU A 30 -5.42 -18.52 1.62
CA GLU A 30 -6.08 -18.16 0.38
C GLU A 30 -5.71 -16.72 0.04
N ILE A 31 -5.03 -16.51 -1.09
CA ILE A 31 -4.62 -15.19 -1.56
C ILE A 31 -5.68 -14.65 -2.51
N LEU A 32 -6.27 -13.51 -2.17
CA LEU A 32 -7.36 -12.87 -2.90
C LEU A 32 -6.84 -11.55 -3.47
N LEU A 33 -6.56 -11.50 -4.78
CA LEU A 33 -6.36 -10.23 -5.46
C LEU A 33 -7.72 -9.60 -5.73
N THR A 34 -7.97 -8.39 -5.23
CA THR A 34 -9.32 -7.81 -5.25
C THR A 34 -9.34 -6.29 -5.29
N ASP A 35 -10.26 -5.76 -6.08
CA ASP A 35 -10.68 -4.35 -6.13
C ASP A 35 -12.05 -4.12 -5.46
N ALA A 36 -12.54 -5.11 -4.69
CA ALA A 36 -13.87 -5.11 -4.12
C ALA A 36 -13.81 -4.81 -2.60
N PRO A 37 -14.44 -3.72 -2.12
CA PRO A 37 -14.42 -3.34 -0.70
C PRO A 37 -14.88 -4.45 0.26
N ASP A 38 -15.94 -5.16 -0.09
CA ASP A 38 -16.52 -6.25 0.71
C ASP A 38 -15.53 -7.41 0.92
N VAL A 39 -14.72 -7.74 -0.08
CA VAL A 39 -13.66 -8.76 0.04
C VAL A 39 -12.57 -8.29 0.99
N ILE A 40 -12.17 -7.02 0.94
CA ILE A 40 -11.19 -6.41 1.86
C ILE A 40 -11.72 -6.44 3.31
N HIS A 41 -13.00 -6.11 3.52
CA HIS A 41 -13.65 -6.17 4.82
C HIS A 41 -13.75 -7.61 5.36
N ALA A 42 -14.02 -8.59 4.50
CA ALA A 42 -14.16 -9.99 4.89
C ALA A 42 -12.82 -10.75 5.06
N ALA A 43 -11.71 -10.24 4.54
CA ALA A 43 -10.40 -10.88 4.67
C ALA A 43 -9.85 -10.85 6.10
N ASP A 44 -9.08 -11.87 6.49
CA ASP A 44 -8.43 -11.95 7.80
C ASP A 44 -7.21 -11.01 7.90
N LYS A 45 -6.55 -10.75 6.76
CA LYS A 45 -5.35 -9.91 6.63
C LYS A 45 -5.38 -9.15 5.31
N VAL A 46 -4.73 -7.99 5.28
CA VAL A 46 -4.65 -7.14 4.08
C VAL A 46 -3.20 -6.82 3.75
N VAL A 47 -2.88 -6.91 2.45
CA VAL A 47 -1.64 -6.41 1.86
C VAL A 47 -2.02 -5.30 0.89
N PHE A 48 -1.47 -4.12 1.12
CA PHE A 48 -1.71 -2.92 0.34
C PHE A 48 -0.42 -2.53 -0.38
N PRO A 49 -0.18 -3.07 -1.59
CA PRO A 49 0.98 -2.70 -2.39
C PRO A 49 0.77 -1.33 -3.05
N GLY A 50 1.84 -0.73 -3.56
CA GLY A 50 1.71 0.46 -4.42
C GLY A 50 3.00 0.77 -5.16
N GLN A 51 2.90 1.29 -6.38
CA GLN A 51 4.03 1.73 -7.20
C GLN A 51 3.59 2.90 -8.08
N GLY A 52 4.49 3.85 -8.31
CA GLY A 52 4.22 5.05 -9.11
C GLY A 52 4.25 6.28 -8.23
N ALA A 53 3.59 7.35 -8.70
CA ALA A 53 3.53 8.59 -7.98
C ALA A 53 2.40 8.60 -6.94
N MET A 54 2.62 9.24 -5.80
CA MET A 54 1.66 9.33 -4.69
C MET A 54 0.29 9.85 -5.12
N ARG A 55 0.26 10.96 -5.88
CA ARG A 55 -0.99 11.57 -6.37
C ARG A 55 -1.83 10.61 -7.18
N ASP A 56 -1.19 9.89 -8.11
CA ASP A 56 -1.88 8.97 -9.01
C ASP A 56 -2.38 7.74 -8.23
N CYS A 57 -1.59 7.26 -7.26
CA CYS A 57 -2.02 6.17 -6.38
C CYS A 57 -3.23 6.56 -5.50
N MET A 58 -3.22 7.75 -4.89
CA MET A 58 -4.36 8.24 -4.11
C MET A 58 -5.60 8.44 -4.99
N ALA A 59 -5.42 8.99 -6.21
CA ALA A 59 -6.51 9.19 -7.16
C ALA A 59 -7.15 7.87 -7.62
N GLU A 60 -6.35 6.85 -7.95
CA GLU A 60 -6.87 5.52 -8.33
C GLU A 60 -7.59 4.82 -7.18
N LEU A 61 -7.05 4.93 -5.96
CA LEU A 61 -7.70 4.38 -4.76
C LEU A 61 -9.09 4.99 -4.54
N ASP A 62 -9.19 6.31 -4.71
CA ASP A 62 -10.44 7.07 -4.58
C ASP A 62 -11.41 6.76 -5.71
N ALA A 63 -10.94 6.72 -6.97
CA ALA A 63 -11.75 6.43 -8.14
C ALA A 63 -12.41 5.05 -8.06
N ARG A 64 -11.76 4.09 -7.38
CA ARG A 64 -12.29 2.73 -7.15
C ARG A 64 -13.10 2.59 -5.88
N GLY A 65 -13.25 3.65 -5.09
CA GLY A 65 -14.03 3.62 -3.84
C GLY A 65 -13.39 2.77 -2.74
N LEU A 66 -12.08 2.54 -2.79
CA LEU A 66 -11.40 1.61 -1.88
C LEU A 66 -10.86 2.28 -0.61
N ARG A 67 -10.83 3.62 -0.56
CA ARG A 67 -10.27 4.40 0.57
C ARG A 67 -10.80 3.92 1.92
N ALA A 68 -12.11 3.88 2.09
CA ALA A 68 -12.72 3.51 3.37
C ALA A 68 -12.36 2.08 3.79
N ALA A 69 -12.45 1.12 2.85
CA ALA A 69 -12.11 -0.28 3.12
C ALA A 69 -10.65 -0.47 3.55
N VAL A 70 -9.73 0.25 2.90
CA VAL A 70 -8.30 0.24 3.26
C VAL A 70 -8.07 0.87 4.64
N GLN A 71 -8.69 2.03 4.92
CA GLN A 71 -8.56 2.70 6.21
C GLN A 71 -9.11 1.84 7.37
N GLU A 72 -10.30 1.27 7.20
CA GLU A 72 -10.92 0.40 8.19
C GLU A 72 -10.12 -0.89 8.39
N ALA A 73 -9.60 -1.49 7.33
CA ALA A 73 -8.74 -2.67 7.43
C ALA A 73 -7.46 -2.37 8.21
N ALA A 74 -6.78 -1.26 7.89
CA ALA A 74 -5.57 -0.86 8.60
C ALA A 74 -5.79 -0.62 10.10
N ALA A 75 -7.00 -0.20 10.50
CA ALA A 75 -7.36 0.03 11.90
C ALA A 75 -7.80 -1.24 12.65
N SER A 76 -8.25 -2.29 11.95
CA SER A 76 -8.98 -3.41 12.58
C SER A 76 -8.34 -4.79 12.43
N LYS A 77 -7.40 -4.97 11.51
CA LYS A 77 -6.80 -6.28 11.23
C LYS A 77 -5.32 -6.16 10.81
N PRO A 78 -4.55 -7.26 10.84
CA PRO A 78 -3.17 -7.25 10.36
C PRO A 78 -3.08 -6.71 8.93
N PHE A 79 -2.31 -5.65 8.77
CA PHE A 79 -2.22 -4.87 7.54
C PHE A 79 -0.76 -4.64 7.19
N LEU A 80 -0.39 -4.88 5.93
CA LEU A 80 0.96 -4.66 5.41
C LEU A 80 0.89 -3.70 4.21
N GLY A 81 1.36 -2.46 4.40
CA GLY A 81 1.64 -1.54 3.30
C GLY A 81 2.99 -1.86 2.66
N VAL A 82 3.08 -1.88 1.33
CA VAL A 82 4.34 -2.13 0.60
C VAL A 82 4.66 -0.96 -0.32
N CYS A 83 5.87 -0.41 -0.17
CA CYS A 83 6.38 0.72 -0.96
C CYS A 83 5.44 1.94 -0.88
N ILE A 84 4.82 2.38 -1.99
CA ILE A 84 3.87 3.50 -1.96
C ILE A 84 2.66 3.18 -1.09
N GLY A 85 2.20 1.92 -1.03
CA GLY A 85 1.10 1.55 -0.14
C GLY A 85 1.42 1.78 1.34
N GLN A 86 2.69 1.73 1.75
CA GLN A 86 3.12 2.15 3.09
C GLN A 86 3.10 3.68 3.22
N GLN A 87 3.62 4.39 2.23
CA GLN A 87 3.70 5.86 2.23
C GLN A 87 2.30 6.50 2.28
N MET A 88 1.32 5.92 1.59
CA MET A 88 -0.08 6.33 1.60
C MET A 88 -0.71 6.29 2.99
N LEU A 89 -0.18 5.51 3.94
CA LEU A 89 -0.72 5.46 5.31
C LEU A 89 -0.48 6.74 6.10
N PHE A 90 0.52 7.54 5.73
CA PHE A 90 0.85 8.80 6.40
C PHE A 90 -0.17 9.92 6.10
N ALA A 91 -0.06 11.04 6.81
CA ALA A 91 -0.96 12.18 6.63
C ALA A 91 -0.72 12.90 5.30
N HIS A 92 0.52 13.00 4.86
CA HIS A 92 0.88 13.79 3.68
C HIS A 92 2.16 13.29 3.02
N SER A 93 2.33 13.57 1.72
CA SER A 93 3.56 13.38 0.97
C SER A 93 3.98 14.67 0.28
N GLU A 94 5.26 15.03 0.38
CA GLU A 94 5.83 16.13 -0.38
C GLU A 94 5.78 15.90 -1.89
N GLU A 95 5.66 14.64 -2.34
CA GLU A 95 5.51 14.32 -3.76
C GLU A 95 4.20 14.90 -4.29
N MET A 96 4.33 16.01 -5.04
CA MET A 96 3.21 16.78 -5.60
C MET A 96 2.20 17.27 -4.55
N ASP A 97 2.65 17.52 -3.32
CA ASP A 97 1.83 18.08 -2.22
C ASP A 97 0.51 17.30 -2.01
N THR A 98 0.65 15.98 -1.80
CA THR A 98 -0.48 15.04 -1.84
C THR A 98 -0.90 14.60 -0.44
N PRO A 99 -2.17 14.80 -0.05
CA PRO A 99 -2.74 14.19 1.16
C PRO A 99 -2.73 12.67 1.10
N GLY A 100 -2.32 12.02 2.18
CA GLY A 100 -2.40 10.57 2.34
C GLY A 100 -3.71 10.12 2.98
N LEU A 101 -3.69 8.91 3.55
CA LEU A 101 -4.83 8.32 4.26
C LEU A 101 -4.92 8.78 5.72
N GLY A 102 -3.86 9.39 6.27
CA GLY A 102 -3.88 9.97 7.62
C GLY A 102 -4.04 8.95 8.75
N ILE A 103 -3.65 7.70 8.52
CA ILE A 103 -3.70 6.62 9.52
C ILE A 103 -2.51 6.74 10.47
N LEU A 104 -1.35 7.05 9.91
CA LEU A 104 -0.12 7.35 10.64
C LEU A 104 0.12 8.86 10.61
N PRO A 105 0.50 9.47 11.75
CA PRO A 105 0.90 10.87 11.76
C PRO A 105 2.25 11.04 11.03
N GLY A 106 2.45 12.21 10.41
CA GLY A 106 3.71 12.59 9.77
C GLY A 106 3.65 12.69 8.25
N ASN A 107 4.79 13.09 7.67
CA ASN A 107 4.93 13.39 6.26
C ASN A 107 5.95 12.47 5.61
N VAL A 108 5.65 12.03 4.38
CA VAL A 108 6.62 11.39 3.49
C VAL A 108 7.41 12.48 2.79
N VAL A 109 8.69 12.58 3.12
CA VAL A 109 9.58 13.66 2.66
C VAL A 109 10.56 13.18 1.62
N ARG A 110 10.93 14.05 0.69
CA ARG A 110 11.96 13.78 -0.30
C ARG A 110 13.32 13.71 0.39
N PHE A 111 14.16 12.76 -0.02
CA PHE A 111 15.54 12.75 0.44
C PHE A 111 16.26 14.06 0.03
N PRO A 112 16.97 14.73 0.95
CA PRO A 112 17.68 15.96 0.63
C PRO A 112 18.77 15.68 -0.40
N ALA A 113 18.72 16.38 -1.54
CA ALA A 113 19.60 16.12 -2.69
C ALA A 113 21.08 16.30 -2.34
N GLU A 114 21.37 17.23 -1.43
CA GLU A 114 22.70 17.52 -0.90
C GLU A 114 23.27 16.39 -0.03
N ARG A 115 22.45 15.43 0.40
CA ARG A 115 22.86 14.24 1.18
C ARG A 115 22.81 12.96 0.38
N MET A 116 22.44 13.02 -0.90
CA MET A 116 22.41 11.88 -1.80
C MET A 116 23.77 11.71 -2.48
N PHE A 117 24.82 11.49 -1.71
CA PHE A 117 26.15 11.18 -2.23
C PHE A 117 26.72 9.98 -1.48
N ASP A 118 27.39 9.08 -2.18
CA ASP A 118 28.13 7.98 -1.58
C ASP A 118 29.46 8.46 -0.96
N ALA A 119 30.21 7.53 -0.37
CA ALA A 119 31.48 7.82 0.28
C ALA A 119 32.56 8.36 -0.70
N GLN A 120 32.37 8.19 -2.00
CA GLN A 120 33.25 8.63 -3.07
C GLN A 120 32.80 9.96 -3.68
N GLY A 121 31.68 10.53 -3.21
CA GLY A 121 31.11 11.77 -3.73
C GLY A 121 30.29 11.59 -5.02
N THR A 122 29.93 10.35 -5.37
CA THR A 122 29.02 10.06 -6.48
C THR A 122 27.58 10.21 -6.03
N ARG A 123 26.74 10.85 -6.85
CA ARG A 123 25.32 11.04 -6.57
C ARG A 123 24.48 9.78 -6.84
#